data_AF-A0A1H9RZD0-F1
#
_entry.id   AF-A0A1H9RZD0-F1
#
_cell.length_a   1.000
_cell.length_b   1.000
_cell.length_c   1.000
_cell.angle_alpha   90.00
_cell.angle_beta   90.00
_cell.angle_gamma   90.00
#
_symmetry.space_group_name_H-M   'P 1'
#
loop_
_entity.id
_entity.type
_entity.pdbx_description
1 polymer ?
#
loop_
_entity_poly.entity_id
_entity_poly.type
_entity_poly.pdbx_seq_one_letter_code
_entity_poly.pdbx_strand_id
1 'polypeptide(L)' 'MTTQEQQLRHIRAWQSSGLSQTSYCRKHGLNSKTFGNWLRTYRRTQLHSQPGSMVPVTITPAVPVTDYLRL' A
#
# COMPACT_ATOMS: atom_id res chain seq x y z
N MET A 1 27.22 4.78 3.60
CA MET A 1 25.89 5.40 3.72
C MET A 1 25.11 5.17 2.45
N THR A 2 23.91 4.59 2.50
CA THR A 2 23.07 4.39 1.31
C THR A 2 22.38 5.70 0.94
N THR A 3 22.59 6.19 -0.28
CA THR A 3 21.97 7.45 -0.76
C THR A 3 20.45 7.31 -0.85
N GLN A 4 19.73 8.42 -0.78
CA GLN A 4 18.26 8.43 -0.91
C GLN A 4 17.80 7.76 -2.22
N GLU A 5 18.55 7.95 -3.30
CA GLU A 5 18.24 7.35 -4.60
C GLU A 5 18.36 5.82 -4.58
N GLN A 6 19.41 5.29 -3.92
CA GLN A 6 19.57 3.84 -3.74
C GLN A 6 18.44 3.25 -2.88
N GLN A 7 18.01 3.97 -1.84
CA GLN A 7 16.88 3.55 -0.99
C GLN A 7 15.59 3.45 -1.83
N LEU A 8 15.30 4.46 -2.65
CA LEU A 8 14.14 4.49 -3.53
C LEU A 8 14.19 3.36 -4.57
N ARG A 9 15.36 3.09 -5.17
CA ARG A 9 15.55 1.94 -6.08
C ARG A 9 15.16 0.63 -5.42
N HIS A 10 15.65 0.38 -4.20
CA HIS A 10 15.31 -0.84 -3.48
C HIS A 10 13.82 -0.93 -3.10
N ILE A 11 13.19 0.18 -2.74
CA ILE A 11 11.75 0.21 -2.42
C ILE A 11 10.92 -0.13 -3.66
N ARG A 12 11.20 0.48 -4.82
CA ARG A 12 10.48 0.21 -6.07
C ARG A 12 10.67 -1.22 -6.55
N ALA A 13 11.92 -1.72 -6.49
CA ALA A 13 12.23 -3.10 -6.83
C ALA A 13 11.51 -4.09 -5.89
N TRP A 14 11.46 -3.79 -4.59
CA TRP A 14 10.71 -4.59 -3.62
C TRP A 14 9.21 -4.60 -3.93
N GLN A 15 8.58 -3.44 -4.17
CA GLN A 15 7.16 -3.36 -4.51
C GLN A 15 6.82 -4.14 -5.78
N SER A 16 7.69 -4.10 -6.79
CA SER A 16 7.49 -4.82 -8.06
C SER A 16 7.75 -6.33 -7.93
N SER A 17 8.54 -6.75 -6.94
CA SER A 17 8.91 -8.15 -6.75
C SER A 17 7.80 -9.04 -6.16
N GLY A 18 6.79 -8.44 -5.52
CA GLY A 18 5.75 -9.18 -4.78
C GLY A 18 6.26 -9.93 -3.54
N LEU A 19 7.54 -9.79 -3.17
CA LEU A 19 8.12 -10.46 -2.02
C LEU A 19 7.71 -9.82 -0.70
N SER A 20 7.67 -10.62 0.36
CA SER A 20 7.65 -10.08 1.73
C SER A 20 8.92 -9.24 1.99
N GLN A 21 8.83 -8.24 2.89
CA GLN A 21 9.97 -7.42 3.26
C GLN A 21 11.17 -8.26 3.72
N THR A 22 10.91 -9.26 4.58
CA THR A 22 11.95 -10.15 5.12
C THR A 22 12.63 -10.96 4.02
N SER A 23 11.84 -11.53 3.09
CA SER A 23 12.37 -12.30 1.96
C SER A 23 13.25 -11.44 1.05
N TYR A 24 12.79 -10.22 0.75
CA TYR A 24 13.54 -9.28 -0.06
C TYR A 24 14.85 -8.85 0.62
N CYS A 25 14.79 -8.49 1.90
CA CYS A 25 15.98 -8.10 2.66
C CYS A 25 17.02 -9.23 2.72
N ARG A 26 16.56 -10.47 2.94
CA ARG A 26 17.45 -11.64 2.95
C ARG A 26 18.11 -11.89 1.59
N LYS A 27 17.35 -11.79 0.50
CA LYS A 27 17.84 -12.00 -0.87
C LYS A 27 18.87 -10.95 -1.30
N HIS A 28 18.69 -9.70 -0.86
CA HIS A 28 19.51 -8.57 -1.25
C HIS A 28 20.54 -8.14 -0.19
N GLY A 29 20.72 -8.93 0.87
CA GLY A 29 21.69 -8.64 1.94
C GLY A 29 21.40 -7.34 2.70
N LEU A 30 20.14 -6.91 2.75
CA LEU A 30 19.73 -5.68 3.41
C LEU A 30 19.37 -5.94 4.87
N ASN A 31 19.67 -4.97 5.73
CA ASN A 31 19.19 -4.98 7.10
C ASN A 31 17.68 -4.67 7.12
N SER A 32 16.86 -5.61 7.59
CA SER A 32 15.40 -5.49 7.62
C SER A 32 14.90 -4.28 8.42
N LYS A 33 15.58 -3.92 9.52
CA LYS A 33 15.23 -2.77 10.37
C LYS A 33 15.51 -1.46 9.63
N THR A 34 16.68 -1.36 9.00
CA THR A 34 17.06 -0.19 8.20
C THR A 34 16.13 -0.01 7.02
N PHE A 35 15.83 -1.08 6.29
CA PHE A 35 14.89 -1.04 5.17
C PHE A 35 13.47 -0.65 5.62
N GLY A 36 13.02 -1.17 6.76
CA GLY A 36 11.73 -0.78 7.36
C GLY A 36 11.65 0.71 7.69
N ASN A 37 12.75 1.32 8.16
CA ASN A 37 12.82 2.76 8.39
C ASN A 37 12.71 3.55 7.08
N TRP A 38 13.40 3.12 6.01
CA TRP A 38 13.27 3.73 4.68
C TRP A 38 11.84 3.67 4.17
N LEU A 39 11.17 2.53 4.34
CA LEU A 39 9.79 2.33 3.89
C LEU A 39 8.81 3.24 4.67
N ARG A 40 9.01 3.42 5.98
CA ARG A 40 8.21 4.35 6.80
C ARG A 40 8.36 5.79 6.30
N THR A 41 9.59 6.23 6.07
CA THR A 41 9.87 7.58 5.53
C THR A 41 9.24 7.76 4.15
N TYR A 42 9.39 6.78 3.26
CA TYR A 42 8.80 6.79 1.92
C TYR A 42 7.27 6.88 1.94
N ARG A 43 6.59 6.10 2.79
CA ARG A 43 5.13 6.16 2.91
C ARG A 43 4.66 7.52 3.43
N ARG A 44 5.38 8.09 4.38
CA ARG A 44 5.07 9.42 4.92
C ARG A 44 5.18 10.48 3.82
N THR A 45 6.24 10.47 3.01
CA THR A 45 6.36 11.42 1.90
C THR A 45 5.29 11.22 0.82
N GLN A 46 4.91 9.97 0.51
CA GLN A 46 3.84 9.68 -0.45
C GLN A 46 2.46 10.18 0.02
N LEU A 47 2.13 10.01 1.30
CA LEU A 47 0.86 10.50 1.86
C LEU A 47 0.73 12.02 1.77
N HIS A 48 1.84 12.75 1.84
CA HIS A 48 1.83 14.21 1.71
C HIS A 48 1.72 14.67 0.25
N SER A 49 2.11 13.81 -0.69
CA SER A 49 2.08 14.11 -2.13
C SER A 49 0.79 13.67 -2.82
N GLN A 50 -0.06 12.87 -2.18
CA GLN A 50 -1.40 12.52 -2.67
C GLN A 50 -2.42 13.47 -2.04
N PRO A 51 -3.01 14.42 -2.78
CA PRO A 51 -4.24 15.06 -2.32
C PRO A 51 -5.27 13.94 -2.11
N GLY A 52 -5.82 13.83 -0.90
CA GLY A 52 -6.68 12.72 -0.52
C GLY A 52 -7.78 12.50 -1.55
N SER A 53 -7.64 11.46 -2.38
CA SER A 53 -8.66 11.09 -3.35
C SER A 53 -9.79 10.43 -2.57
N MET A 54 -10.87 11.18 -2.38
CA MET A 54 -12.11 10.67 -1.82
C MET A 54 -12.84 9.94 -2.95
N VAL A 55 -12.78 8.61 -2.94
CA VAL A 55 -13.53 7.79 -3.91
C VAL A 55 -15.00 7.81 -3.48
N PRO A 56 -15.93 8.35 -4.29
CA PRO A 56 -17.34 8.34 -3.94
C PRO A 56 -17.86 6.89 -3.98
N VAL A 57 -18.41 6.42 -2.87
CA VAL A 57 -19.12 5.14 -2.82
C VAL A 57 -20.59 5.36 -3.15
N THR A 58 -21.06 4.74 -4.23
CA THR A 58 -22.47 4.76 -4.60
C THR A 58 -23.22 3.75 -3.74
N ILE A 59 -24.03 4.23 -2.79
CA ILE A 59 -24.95 3.38 -2.04
C ILE A 59 -26.08 2.99 -3.01
N THR A 60 -26.11 1.73 -3.43
CA THR A 60 -27.26 1.19 -4.17
C THR A 60 -28.32 0.84 -3.14
N PRO A 61 -29.50 1.51 -3.13
CA PRO A 61 -30.57 1.12 -2.23
C PRO A 61 -31.03 -0.29 -2.61
N ALA A 62 -30.96 -1.21 -1.64
CA ALA A 62 -31.57 -2.52 -1.79
C ALA A 62 -33.08 -2.32 -1.96
N VAL A 63 -33.64 -2.87 -3.04
CA VAL A 63 -35.08 -2.79 -3.31
C VAL A 63 -35.87 -3.33 -2.11
N PRO A 64 -36.91 -2.62 -1.63
CA PRO A 64 -37.78 -3.15 -0.59
C PRO A 64 -38.53 -4.34 -1.19
N VAL A 65 -38.26 -5.55 -0.67
CA VAL A 65 -39.09 -6.74 -0.93
C VAL A 65 -40.47 -6.46 -0.40
N THR A 66 -41.36 -6.02 -1.29
CA THR A 66 -42.76 -5.89 -0.93
C THR A 66 -43.38 -7.25 -1.14
N ASP A 67 -43.59 -7.95 -0.03
CA ASP A 67 -44.36 -9.19 0.05
C ASP A 67 -45.83 -8.86 -0.24
N TYR A 68 -46.13 -8.65 -1.53
CA TYR A 68 -47.49 -8.59 -2.01
C TYR A 68 -47.98 -10.02 -2.16
N LEU A 69 -48.91 -10.38 -1.27
CA LEU A 69 -49.86 -11.49 -1.38
C LEU A 69 -49.30 -12.89 -1.13
N ARG A 70 -49.65 -13.44 0.05
CA ARG A 70 -50.28 -14.77 0.08
C ARG A 70 -51.56 -14.75 0.92
N LEU A 71 -52.64 -15.11 0.23
CA LEU A 71 -53.99 -15.39 0.73
C LEU A 71 -53.98 -16.44 1.84
#